data_AF-A0A1M5Q7E2-F1
#
_entry.id   AF-A0A1M5Q7E2-F1
#
_cell.length_a   1.000
_cell.length_b   1.000
_cell.length_c   1.000
_cell.angle_alpha   90.00
_cell.angle_beta   90.00
_cell.angle_gamma   90.00
#
_symmetry.space_group_name_H-M   'P 1'
#
loop_
_entity.id
_entity.type
_entity.pdbx_description
1 polymer ?
#
loop_
_entity_poly.entity_id
_entity_poly.type
_entity_poly.pdbx_seq_one_letter_code
_entity_poly.pdbx_strand_id
1 'polypeptide(L)'
;MKPKELWKLSIDDFNQWRRENDLLKLFNCFQKSLPHFDEWLKEFNFTIDFILKTDKPGGFFYWDTETILVKSIERGFDDYFFIPIENEAHDMRLREKSESDTTIEYRFIPYLRWAKNKLGKENIIESKYSSQNTFRFVLTNAPDVPKASNTFIAPGIPVLKLGGTKIKGWGLTANVNLDFADLDFLVVKGHHHFSTETNIFFSSCRNIIFEDSVVNFTNFYGCHFEKLQSRNSRFYSTRFFTCNLFGADFENSSLVNFVIDNSSMSSFSFNRVEVDNLTYIPPKKNWYSGAALTYENVMENYKRLRVLYQNNGHRKEAGEAYFNERLYELKYNKSSVQFTRPIKVLYKMGYDYSKPLIVENVDKAGTIIADSFSCLVWGFGERPFRTLISSAVVLLSYSICYFFSGVAPVNHDFSTSMYLSTIMFTTLGFGDFVPFQNGSFKIFMATEALFGVFIFGLFIAGYANKSKY
;
A
#
# COMPACT_ATOMS: atom_id res chain seq x y z
N MET A 1 -15.04 30.03 16.59
CA MET A 1 -16.05 30.06 15.51
C MET A 1 -16.61 28.66 15.31
N LYS A 2 -17.86 28.55 14.88
CA LYS A 2 -18.46 27.25 14.49
C LYS A 2 -17.93 26.83 13.11
N PRO A 3 -17.93 25.52 12.78
CA PRO A 3 -17.46 25.04 11.47
C PRO A 3 -18.10 25.78 10.28
N LYS A 4 -19.42 26.03 10.34
CA LYS A 4 -20.17 26.77 9.30
C LYS A 4 -19.71 28.21 9.09
N GLU A 5 -19.15 28.85 10.12
CA GLU A 5 -18.65 30.22 10.04
C GLU A 5 -17.26 30.22 9.41
N LEU A 6 -16.41 29.26 9.80
CA LEU A 6 -15.07 29.08 9.24
C LEU A 6 -15.12 28.84 7.72
N TRP A 7 -16.00 27.97 7.24
CA TRP A 7 -16.17 27.72 5.80
C TRP A 7 -16.70 28.90 4.98
N LYS A 8 -17.06 30.03 5.62
CA LYS A 8 -17.47 31.26 4.92
C LYS A 8 -16.34 32.29 4.81
N LEU A 9 -15.24 32.08 5.52
CA LEU A 9 -14.07 32.95 5.43
C LEU A 9 -13.45 32.85 4.03
N SER A 10 -12.75 33.90 3.61
CA SER A 10 -11.84 33.78 2.47
C SER A 10 -10.72 32.79 2.81
N ILE A 11 -10.00 32.29 1.80
CA ILE A 11 -8.89 31.35 2.01
C ILE A 11 -7.82 31.97 2.93
N ASP A 12 -7.45 33.23 2.67
CA ASP A 12 -6.44 33.96 3.45
C ASP A 12 -6.91 34.19 4.89
N ASP A 13 -8.17 34.62 5.08
CA ASP A 13 -8.75 34.82 6.40
C ASP A 13 -8.85 33.51 7.18
N PHE A 14 -9.19 32.40 6.50
CA PHE A 14 -9.27 31.08 7.12
C PHE A 14 -7.89 30.62 7.59
N ASN A 15 -6.89 30.68 6.72
CA ASN A 15 -5.53 30.24 7.04
C ASN A 15 -4.93 31.13 8.13
N GLN A 16 -5.13 32.46 8.05
CA GLN A 16 -4.74 33.39 9.11
C GLN A 16 -5.41 33.05 10.44
N TRP A 17 -6.73 32.82 10.43
CA TRP A 17 -7.46 32.44 11.62
C TRP A 17 -6.87 31.17 12.24
N ARG A 18 -6.56 30.16 11.43
CA ARG A 18 -5.96 28.92 11.92
C ARG A 18 -4.59 29.13 12.58
N ARG A 19 -3.72 29.91 11.93
CA ARG A 19 -2.39 30.26 12.47
C ARG A 19 -2.50 30.86 13.86
N GLU A 20 -3.41 31.81 14.05
CA GLU A 20 -3.57 32.56 15.29
C GLU A 20 -4.32 31.79 16.39
N ASN A 21 -5.23 30.88 16.04
CA ASN A 21 -6.22 30.36 16.99
C ASN A 21 -6.01 28.90 17.40
N ASP A 22 -5.75 27.99 16.46
CA ASP A 22 -5.63 26.55 16.73
C ASP A 22 -4.22 26.02 16.51
N LEU A 23 -3.58 26.33 15.37
CA LEU A 23 -2.30 25.76 15.02
C LEU A 23 -1.16 26.24 15.94
N LEU A 24 -1.12 27.52 16.32
CA LEU A 24 -0.12 28.00 17.28
C LEU A 24 -0.22 27.26 18.62
N LYS A 25 -1.44 26.98 19.10
CA LYS A 25 -1.63 26.21 20.35
C LYS A 25 -1.17 24.77 20.17
N LEU A 26 -1.51 24.15 19.04
CA LEU A 26 -1.09 22.78 18.70
C LEU A 26 0.44 22.67 18.66
N PHE A 27 1.13 23.58 17.98
CA PHE A 27 2.59 23.55 17.86
C PHE A 27 3.30 23.88 19.18
N ASN A 28 2.75 24.77 20.01
CA ASN A 28 3.25 24.99 21.36
C ASN A 28 3.09 23.73 22.23
N CYS A 29 2.05 22.92 22.01
CA CYS A 29 1.92 21.62 22.64
C CYS A 29 2.94 20.61 22.09
N PHE A 30 3.17 20.58 20.77
CA PHE A 30 4.22 19.74 20.17
C PHE A 30 5.59 20.05 20.74
N GLN A 31 5.96 21.32 20.85
CA GLN A 31 7.22 21.75 21.45
C GLN A 31 7.43 21.21 22.87
N LYS A 32 6.35 21.14 23.67
CA LYS A 32 6.40 20.64 25.04
C LYS A 32 6.35 19.12 25.16
N SER A 33 5.74 18.43 24.20
CA SER A 33 5.38 17.01 24.33
C SER A 33 6.14 16.07 23.40
N LEU A 34 6.59 16.57 22.24
CA LEU A 34 7.36 15.77 21.28
C LEU A 34 8.85 15.78 21.66
N PRO A 35 9.50 14.60 21.67
CA PRO A 35 10.88 14.48 22.12
C PRO A 35 11.84 15.26 21.20
N HIS A 36 12.69 16.08 21.81
CA HIS A 36 13.72 16.89 21.12
C HIS A 36 13.17 17.78 19.99
N PHE A 37 11.90 18.19 20.05
CA PHE A 37 11.31 19.07 19.01
C PHE A 37 12.04 20.42 18.91
N ASP A 38 12.46 20.99 20.05
CA ASP A 38 13.27 22.23 20.08
C ASP A 38 14.64 22.08 19.45
N GLU A 39 15.26 20.90 19.58
CA GLU A 39 16.56 20.64 18.94
C GLU A 39 16.38 20.55 17.43
N TRP A 40 15.32 19.89 16.96
CA TRP A 40 14.99 19.81 15.54
C TRP A 40 14.74 21.20 14.93
N LEU A 41 13.99 22.06 15.61
CA LEU A 41 13.77 23.44 15.19
C LEU A 41 15.10 24.22 15.07
N LYS A 42 15.98 24.09 16.08
CA LYS A 42 17.29 24.77 16.08
C LYS A 42 18.22 24.24 14.99
N GLU A 43 18.24 22.93 14.75
CA GLU A 43 19.09 22.28 13.75
C GLU A 43 18.80 22.80 12.34
N PHE A 44 17.54 22.98 11.99
CA PHE A 44 17.11 23.47 10.67
C PHE A 44 16.79 24.98 10.65
N ASN A 45 17.14 25.71 11.72
CA ASN A 45 16.87 27.14 11.89
C ASN A 45 15.40 27.54 11.63
N PHE A 46 14.48 26.70 12.10
CA PHE A 46 13.05 26.94 12.00
C PHE A 46 12.49 27.59 13.27
N THR A 47 11.47 28.41 13.08
CA THR A 47 10.59 28.88 14.16
C THR A 47 9.19 28.33 13.93
N ILE A 48 8.39 28.24 15.00
CA ILE A 48 6.98 27.85 14.86
C ILE A 48 6.24 28.83 13.93
N ASP A 49 6.49 30.14 14.07
CA ASP A 49 5.91 31.16 13.19
C ASP A 49 6.25 30.93 11.70
N PHE A 50 7.50 30.57 11.39
CA PHE A 50 7.90 30.20 10.03
C PHE A 50 7.11 28.99 9.51
N ILE A 51 7.01 27.91 10.28
CA ILE A 51 6.26 26.71 9.88
C ILE A 51 4.79 27.07 9.62
N LEU A 52 4.18 27.85 10.50
CA LEU A 52 2.77 28.23 10.37
C LEU A 52 2.50 29.13 9.17
N LYS A 53 3.43 30.00 8.78
CA LYS A 53 3.33 30.86 7.59
C LYS A 53 3.30 30.10 6.27
N THR A 54 3.69 28.82 6.25
CA THR A 54 3.65 28.00 5.02
C THR A 54 2.25 27.54 4.63
N ASP A 55 1.28 27.66 5.54
CA ASP A 55 -0.08 27.12 5.41
C ASP A 55 -0.17 25.60 5.13
N LYS A 56 0.95 24.87 5.22
CA LYS A 56 1.06 23.42 5.01
C LYS A 56 1.92 22.77 6.10
N PRO A 57 1.62 23.02 7.40
CA PRO A 57 2.48 22.64 8.51
C PRO A 57 2.70 21.11 8.63
N GLY A 58 1.80 20.27 8.13
CA GLY A 58 1.94 18.82 8.17
C GLY A 58 3.06 18.28 7.28
N GLY A 59 3.44 19.01 6.22
CA GLY A 59 4.56 18.65 5.34
C GLY A 59 5.91 18.56 6.07
N PHE A 60 6.06 19.28 7.18
CA PHE A 60 7.28 19.23 8.02
C PHE A 60 7.44 17.91 8.81
N PHE A 61 6.41 17.06 8.84
CA PHE A 61 6.41 15.83 9.63
C PHE A 61 6.36 14.56 8.79
N TYR A 62 5.75 14.61 7.60
CA TYR A 62 5.29 13.41 6.91
C TYR A 62 6.38 12.61 6.17
N TRP A 63 7.30 13.29 5.47
CA TRP A 63 8.15 12.60 4.49
C TRP A 63 9.19 11.67 5.14
N ASP A 64 9.50 10.57 4.43
CA ASP A 64 10.50 9.58 4.83
C ASP A 64 11.86 9.80 4.15
N THR A 65 11.97 10.84 3.32
CA THR A 65 13.20 11.30 2.70
C THR A 65 13.63 12.66 3.27
N GLU A 66 14.83 13.11 2.92
CA GLU A 66 15.16 14.52 3.07
C GLU A 66 14.22 15.32 2.16
N THR A 67 13.89 16.55 2.55
CA THR A 67 12.87 17.35 1.87
C THR A 67 13.39 18.76 1.64
N ILE A 68 13.07 19.31 0.48
CA ILE A 68 13.27 20.72 0.15
C ILE A 68 11.91 21.41 0.25
N LEU A 69 11.83 22.45 1.07
CA LEU A 69 10.73 23.40 1.06
C LEU A 69 11.13 24.53 0.13
N VAL A 70 10.39 24.69 -0.96
CA VAL A 70 10.60 25.76 -1.92
C VAL A 70 9.53 26.80 -1.72
N LYS A 71 9.96 28.06 -1.64
CA LYS A 71 9.09 29.24 -1.66
C LYS A 71 9.06 29.80 -3.08
N SER A 72 7.90 29.80 -3.73
CA SER A 72 7.66 30.51 -4.98
C SER A 72 6.89 31.79 -4.71
N ILE A 73 7.30 32.88 -5.36
CA ILE A 73 6.59 34.16 -5.33
C ILE A 73 5.83 34.28 -6.65
N GLU A 74 4.69 33.63 -6.74
CA GLU A 74 3.80 33.75 -7.89
C GLU A 74 2.72 34.79 -7.62
N ARG A 75 2.61 35.79 -8.51
CA ARG A 75 1.55 36.81 -8.47
C ARG A 75 1.48 37.62 -7.16
N GLY A 76 2.61 37.74 -6.45
CA GLY A 76 2.71 38.50 -5.21
C GLY A 76 2.29 37.74 -3.94
N PHE A 77 2.06 36.42 -4.05
CA PHE A 77 1.80 35.55 -2.91
C PHE A 77 2.95 34.57 -2.71
N ASP A 78 3.28 34.32 -1.46
CA ASP A 78 4.24 33.30 -1.05
C ASP A 78 3.55 31.93 -1.09
N ASP A 79 3.85 31.10 -2.09
CA ASP A 79 3.43 29.69 -2.11
C ASP A 79 4.59 28.78 -1.72
N TYR A 80 4.28 27.79 -0.90
CA TYR A 80 5.24 26.87 -0.32
C TYR A 80 4.94 25.46 -0.80
N PHE A 81 5.94 24.76 -1.34
CA PHE A 81 5.80 23.37 -1.75
C PHE A 81 6.95 22.51 -1.23
N PHE A 82 6.62 21.27 -0.90
CA PHE A 82 7.58 20.28 -0.40
C PHE A 82 7.97 19.34 -1.53
N ILE A 83 9.28 19.19 -1.73
CA ILE A 83 9.86 18.24 -2.69
C ILE A 83 10.66 17.20 -1.90
N PRO A 84 10.13 15.97 -1.73
CA PRO A 84 10.91 14.87 -1.16
C PRO A 84 12.03 14.46 -2.12
N ILE A 85 13.25 14.32 -1.60
CA ILE A 85 14.43 13.90 -2.37
C ILE A 85 14.43 12.37 -2.48
N GLU A 86 14.09 11.88 -3.66
CA GLU A 86 13.96 10.43 -3.93
C GLU A 86 15.31 9.70 -3.98
N ASN A 87 16.32 10.30 -4.62
CA ASN A 87 17.64 9.72 -4.81
C ASN A 87 18.68 10.81 -5.16
N GLU A 88 19.96 10.43 -5.20
CA GLU A 88 21.08 11.33 -5.48
C GLU A 88 20.97 12.00 -6.87
N ALA A 89 20.52 11.26 -7.90
CA ALA A 89 20.33 11.83 -9.22
C ALA A 89 19.18 12.86 -9.28
N HIS A 90 18.11 12.64 -8.50
CA HIS A 90 17.04 13.61 -8.34
C HIS A 90 17.53 14.86 -7.61
N ASP A 91 18.32 14.70 -6.55
CA ASP A 91 18.98 15.81 -5.85
C ASP A 91 19.84 16.64 -6.81
N MET A 92 20.73 16.01 -7.58
CA MET A 92 21.58 16.71 -8.56
C MET A 92 20.75 17.55 -9.53
N ARG A 93 19.65 17.00 -10.08
CA ARG A 93 18.74 17.73 -10.98
C ARG A 93 18.05 18.92 -10.30
N LEU A 94 17.69 18.81 -9.03
CA LEU A 94 17.10 19.92 -8.28
C LEU A 94 18.11 21.05 -8.08
N ARG A 95 19.37 20.70 -7.74
CA ARG A 95 20.46 21.68 -7.59
C ARG A 95 20.79 22.41 -8.88
N GLU A 96 20.80 21.71 -10.01
CA GLU A 96 21.00 22.32 -11.33
C GLU A 96 19.87 23.31 -11.70
N LYS A 97 18.64 23.04 -11.23
CA LYS A 97 17.48 23.89 -11.53
C LYS A 97 17.34 25.09 -10.59
N SER A 98 17.91 25.01 -9.39
CA SER A 98 17.88 26.07 -8.36
C SER A 98 18.58 27.37 -8.80
N GLU A 99 19.31 27.39 -9.92
CA GLU A 99 19.99 28.60 -10.44
C GLU A 99 19.03 29.67 -11.01
N SER A 100 17.71 29.48 -10.97
CA SER A 100 16.74 30.53 -11.31
C SER A 100 16.42 31.43 -10.12
N ASP A 101 16.58 32.74 -10.28
CA ASP A 101 16.57 33.83 -9.27
C ASP A 101 15.32 34.02 -8.37
N THR A 102 14.34 33.10 -8.34
CA THR A 102 13.05 33.36 -7.66
C THR A 102 12.65 32.37 -6.56
N THR A 103 13.49 31.40 -6.23
CA THR A 103 13.16 30.34 -5.28
C THR A 103 14.06 30.34 -4.05
N ILE A 104 13.48 30.53 -2.86
CA ILE A 104 14.20 30.27 -1.60
C ILE A 104 14.00 28.79 -1.25
N GLU A 105 15.10 28.06 -1.08
CA GLU A 105 15.11 26.64 -0.76
C GLU A 105 15.54 26.40 0.70
N TYR A 106 14.70 25.69 1.46
CA TYR A 106 15.04 25.20 2.80
C TYR A 106 15.14 23.67 2.76
N ARG A 107 16.33 23.14 2.97
CA ARG A 107 16.58 21.70 3.01
C ARG A 107 16.57 21.20 4.44
N PHE A 108 15.77 20.17 4.72
CA PHE A 108 15.62 19.63 6.07
C PHE A 108 15.20 18.16 6.08
N ILE A 109 15.33 17.52 7.23
CA ILE A 109 14.76 16.19 7.48
C ILE A 109 13.45 16.37 8.25
N PRO A 110 12.31 15.86 7.76
CA PRO A 110 11.03 15.94 8.47
C PRO A 110 11.12 15.39 9.89
N TYR A 111 10.39 16.00 10.82
CA TYR A 111 10.54 15.74 12.25
C TYR A 111 10.40 14.26 12.62
N LEU A 112 9.40 13.54 12.10
CA LEU A 112 9.19 12.13 12.45
C LEU A 112 10.37 11.26 12.01
N ARG A 113 10.94 11.51 10.83
CA ARG A 113 12.14 10.80 10.38
C ARG A 113 13.36 11.18 11.20
N TRP A 114 13.57 12.47 11.42
CA TRP A 114 14.69 12.98 12.20
C TRP A 114 14.69 12.40 13.63
N ALA A 115 13.52 12.43 14.29
CA ALA A 115 13.36 11.91 15.64
C ALA A 115 13.58 10.40 15.69
N LYS A 116 13.10 9.64 14.69
CA LYS A 116 13.38 8.21 14.57
C LYS A 116 14.89 7.94 14.50
N ASN A 117 15.62 8.68 13.67
CA ASN A 117 17.05 8.52 13.50
C ASN A 117 17.80 8.86 14.78
N LYS A 118 17.41 9.94 15.47
CA LYS A 118 18.09 10.41 16.68
C LYS A 118 17.80 9.55 17.92
N LEU A 119 16.57 9.10 18.08
CA LEU A 119 16.14 8.30 19.23
C LEU A 119 16.44 6.80 19.07
N GLY A 120 16.69 6.33 17.85
CA GLY A 120 16.91 4.91 17.55
C GLY A 120 15.71 4.01 17.88
N LYS A 121 14.52 4.60 18.10
CA LYS A 121 13.28 3.91 18.46
C LYS A 121 12.26 4.08 17.36
N GLU A 122 11.43 3.05 17.18
CA GLU A 122 10.27 3.14 16.29
C GLU A 122 9.29 4.19 16.83
N ASN A 123 8.94 4.11 18.12
CA ASN A 123 7.87 4.92 18.69
C ASN A 123 8.38 6.28 19.19
N ILE A 124 7.91 7.36 18.57
CA ILE A 124 8.32 8.74 18.83
C ILE A 124 7.27 9.47 19.66
N ILE A 125 5.99 9.19 19.41
CA ILE A 125 4.87 9.85 20.05
C ILE A 125 4.34 8.93 21.14
N GLU A 126 4.54 9.31 22.39
CA GLU A 126 3.93 8.63 23.53
C GLU A 126 2.46 9.02 23.64
N SER A 127 1.59 8.02 23.80
CA SER A 127 0.21 8.25 24.24
C SER A 127 -0.11 7.31 25.37
N LYS A 128 -1.08 7.69 26.21
CA LYS A 128 -1.56 6.86 27.33
C LYS A 128 -1.97 5.43 26.91
N TYR A 129 -2.34 5.26 25.65
CA TYR A 129 -2.89 4.00 25.13
C TYR A 129 -1.93 3.25 24.21
N SER A 130 -0.90 3.90 23.67
CA SER A 130 0.07 3.28 22.77
C SER A 130 1.23 4.22 22.43
N SER A 131 2.38 3.66 22.08
CA SER A 131 3.50 4.42 21.52
C SER A 131 3.44 4.29 19.99
N GLN A 132 3.68 5.39 19.27
CA GLN A 132 3.46 5.48 17.81
C GLN A 132 4.59 6.19 17.06
N ASN A 133 4.80 5.79 15.81
CA ASN A 133 5.83 6.36 14.92
C ASN A 133 5.30 7.53 14.08
N THR A 134 3.99 7.80 14.16
CA THR A 134 3.28 8.82 13.38
C THR A 134 2.12 9.36 14.20
N PHE A 135 1.63 10.54 13.85
CA PHE A 135 0.43 11.08 14.46
C PHE A 135 -0.78 10.17 14.22
N ARG A 136 -1.57 10.00 15.27
CA ARG A 136 -2.86 9.32 15.23
C ARG A 136 -3.87 9.98 16.14
N PHE A 137 -5.12 9.79 15.81
CA PHE A 137 -6.22 10.18 16.68
C PHE A 137 -6.43 9.12 17.76
N VAL A 138 -6.34 9.55 19.02
CA VAL A 138 -6.34 8.66 20.20
C VAL A 138 -7.66 8.65 20.94
N LEU A 139 -8.44 9.73 20.82
CA LEU A 139 -9.71 9.88 21.50
C LEU A 139 -10.68 10.65 20.61
N THR A 140 -11.95 10.32 20.74
CA THR A 140 -13.04 11.12 20.23
C THR A 140 -14.10 11.27 21.30
N ASN A 141 -14.50 12.50 21.54
CA ASN A 141 -15.69 12.78 22.33
C ASN A 141 -16.92 12.76 21.42
N ALA A 142 -18.02 12.14 21.88
CA ALA A 142 -19.29 12.04 21.15
C ALA A 142 -19.15 11.58 19.69
N PRO A 143 -18.55 10.39 19.44
CA PRO A 143 -18.18 9.93 18.10
C PRO A 143 -19.34 9.85 17.12
N ASP A 144 -20.56 9.63 17.61
CA ASP A 144 -21.77 9.47 16.79
C ASP A 144 -22.61 10.75 16.67
N VAL A 145 -22.15 11.88 17.22
CA VAL A 145 -22.89 13.14 17.23
C VAL A 145 -22.17 14.18 16.37
N PRO A 146 -22.59 14.41 15.10
CA PRO A 146 -21.84 15.22 14.14
C PRO A 146 -21.39 16.60 14.65
N LYS A 147 -22.26 17.28 15.41
CA LYS A 147 -22.01 18.64 15.91
C LYS A 147 -21.16 18.69 17.19
N ALA A 148 -21.13 17.61 17.96
CA ALA A 148 -20.44 17.53 19.25
C ALA A 148 -19.17 16.67 19.18
N SER A 149 -19.02 15.90 18.10
CA SER A 149 -17.84 15.12 17.79
C SER A 149 -16.61 16.03 17.79
N ASN A 150 -15.63 15.67 18.61
CA ASN A 150 -14.34 16.34 18.64
C ASN A 150 -13.23 15.32 18.81
N THR A 151 -12.21 15.43 17.97
CA THR A 151 -11.14 14.44 17.88
C THR A 151 -9.84 14.98 18.45
N PHE A 152 -9.06 14.09 19.05
CA PHE A 152 -7.79 14.43 19.70
C PHE A 152 -6.65 13.67 19.06
N ILE A 153 -5.62 14.38 18.63
CA ILE A 153 -4.39 13.80 18.08
C ILE A 153 -3.41 13.48 19.21
N ALA A 154 -2.70 12.36 19.12
CA ALA A 154 -1.68 11.97 20.09
C ALA A 154 -0.69 13.12 20.33
N PRO A 155 -0.36 13.45 21.60
CA PRO A 155 -0.64 12.69 22.84
C PRO A 155 -2.02 12.94 23.49
N GLY A 156 -2.90 13.74 22.91
CA GLY A 156 -4.22 14.09 23.46
C GLY A 156 -4.64 15.54 23.22
N ILE A 157 -4.19 16.13 22.12
CA ILE A 157 -4.41 17.54 21.80
C ILE A 157 -5.67 17.64 20.90
N PRO A 158 -6.69 18.44 21.25
CA PRO A 158 -7.86 18.62 20.40
C PRO A 158 -7.46 19.31 19.10
N VAL A 159 -7.99 18.81 17.98
CA VAL A 159 -7.83 19.45 16.67
C VAL A 159 -9.03 20.31 16.30
N LEU A 160 -8.87 21.20 15.33
CA LEU A 160 -9.96 22.09 14.90
C LEU A 160 -11.11 21.29 14.26
N LYS A 161 -12.31 21.42 14.81
CA LYS A 161 -13.52 20.88 14.20
C LYS A 161 -13.93 21.70 12.98
N LEU A 162 -13.88 21.07 11.81
CA LEU A 162 -14.36 21.60 10.53
C LEU A 162 -15.51 20.77 9.94
N GLY A 163 -15.66 19.52 10.38
CA GLY A 163 -16.76 18.65 9.99
C GLY A 163 -18.10 18.96 10.68
N GLY A 164 -19.03 17.99 10.67
CA GLY A 164 -20.40 18.15 11.19
C GLY A 164 -21.23 19.18 10.43
N THR A 165 -20.83 19.48 9.19
CA THR A 165 -21.39 20.52 8.34
C THR A 165 -21.39 20.10 6.88
N LYS A 166 -22.02 20.91 6.03
CA LYS A 166 -22.10 20.70 4.59
C LYS A 166 -21.41 21.83 3.85
N ILE A 167 -20.59 21.51 2.85
CA ILE A 167 -19.94 22.47 1.95
C ILE A 167 -20.41 22.28 0.50
N LYS A 168 -20.34 23.35 -0.29
CA LYS A 168 -20.77 23.38 -1.70
C LYS A 168 -19.60 23.12 -2.62
N GLY A 169 -19.24 21.84 -2.79
CA GLY A 169 -18.18 21.38 -3.66
C GLY A 169 -16.83 21.31 -2.97
N TRP A 170 -16.02 20.35 -3.41
CA TRP A 170 -14.68 20.14 -2.84
C TRP A 170 -13.71 21.24 -3.26
N GLY A 171 -13.92 21.90 -4.39
CA GLY A 171 -13.03 22.99 -4.84
C GLY A 171 -12.93 24.18 -3.89
N LEU A 172 -13.84 24.32 -2.92
CA LEU A 172 -13.72 25.31 -1.85
C LEU A 172 -12.58 25.00 -0.87
N THR A 173 -12.03 23.78 -0.89
CA THR A 173 -10.89 23.39 -0.05
C THR A 173 -9.54 23.68 -0.71
N ALA A 174 -9.52 24.13 -1.96
CA ALA A 174 -8.29 24.50 -2.65
C ALA A 174 -7.55 25.58 -1.84
N ASN A 175 -6.30 25.32 -1.49
CA ASN A 175 -5.43 26.20 -0.68
C ASN A 175 -5.90 26.48 0.76
N VAL A 176 -7.00 25.86 1.20
CA VAL A 176 -7.43 25.88 2.59
C VAL A 176 -6.55 24.90 3.36
N ASN A 177 -5.87 25.37 4.42
CA ASN A 177 -5.08 24.50 5.27
C ASN A 177 -6.01 23.55 6.03
N LEU A 178 -6.03 22.29 5.62
CA LEU A 178 -6.81 21.23 6.27
C LEU A 178 -5.94 20.28 7.09
N ASP A 179 -4.71 20.67 7.42
CA ASP A 179 -3.79 19.83 8.22
C ASP A 179 -4.22 19.78 9.68
N PHE A 180 -4.04 18.62 10.32
CA PHE A 180 -4.36 18.43 11.74
C PHE A 180 -5.77 18.91 12.09
N ALA A 181 -6.77 18.53 11.29
CA ALA A 181 -8.15 18.94 11.44
C ALA A 181 -9.09 17.75 11.69
N ASP A 182 -10.22 18.01 12.33
CA ASP A 182 -11.34 17.09 12.43
C ASP A 182 -12.37 17.43 11.34
N LEU A 183 -12.31 16.67 10.25
CA LEU A 183 -13.23 16.71 9.10
C LEU A 183 -14.39 15.72 9.27
N ASP A 184 -14.61 15.19 10.49
CA ASP A 184 -15.59 14.13 10.67
C ASP A 184 -17.00 14.63 10.43
N PHE A 185 -17.81 13.83 9.74
CA PHE A 185 -19.17 14.16 9.31
C PHE A 185 -19.25 15.35 8.35
N LEU A 186 -18.17 15.65 7.63
CA LEU A 186 -18.21 16.62 6.54
C LEU A 186 -19.00 16.04 5.36
N VAL A 187 -19.98 16.80 4.88
CA VAL A 187 -20.75 16.44 3.68
C VAL A 187 -20.40 17.40 2.56
N VAL A 188 -19.89 16.86 1.47
CA VAL A 188 -19.45 17.62 0.30
C VAL A 188 -20.44 17.38 -0.82
N LYS A 189 -21.11 18.45 -1.28
CA LYS A 189 -22.05 18.37 -2.42
C LYS A 189 -21.79 19.41 -3.48
N GLY A 190 -21.91 19.02 -4.74
CA GLY A 190 -21.82 19.89 -5.88
C GLY A 190 -20.51 19.74 -6.64
N HIS A 191 -20.58 20.09 -7.93
CA HIS A 191 -19.45 20.04 -8.84
C HIS A 191 -18.70 21.37 -8.78
N HIS A 192 -17.44 21.35 -8.38
CA HIS A 192 -16.54 22.49 -8.49
C HIS A 192 -15.26 22.01 -9.16
N HIS A 193 -14.89 22.66 -10.26
CA HIS A 193 -13.65 22.40 -10.95
C HIS A 193 -12.58 23.33 -10.42
N PHE A 194 -11.44 22.76 -10.06
CA PHE A 194 -10.22 23.47 -9.70
C PHE A 194 -9.04 22.64 -10.20
N SER A 195 -7.92 23.31 -10.47
CA SER A 195 -6.70 22.72 -11.03
C SER A 195 -5.54 22.67 -10.04
N THR A 196 -5.73 23.19 -8.83
CA THR A 196 -4.68 23.23 -7.80
C THR A 196 -4.70 21.95 -6.99
N GLU A 197 -3.52 21.42 -6.70
CA GLU A 197 -3.39 20.23 -5.86
C GLU A 197 -3.65 20.59 -4.39
N THR A 198 -4.52 19.82 -3.73
CA THR A 198 -4.84 19.99 -2.31
C THR A 198 -4.19 18.88 -1.51
N ASN A 199 -3.25 19.24 -0.65
CA ASN A 199 -2.56 18.30 0.24
C ASN A 199 -3.15 18.42 1.65
N ILE A 200 -3.52 17.29 2.24
CA ILE A 200 -4.16 17.22 3.55
C ILE A 200 -3.37 16.26 4.42
N PHE A 201 -2.77 16.77 5.49
CA PHE A 201 -1.89 16.00 6.37
C PHE A 201 -2.54 15.73 7.74
N PHE A 202 -2.47 14.48 8.19
CA PHE A 202 -2.80 14.07 9.57
C PHE A 202 -4.18 14.55 10.06
N SER A 203 -5.22 14.39 9.24
CA SER A 203 -6.59 14.80 9.56
C SER A 203 -7.53 13.62 9.77
N SER A 204 -8.53 13.81 10.65
CA SER A 204 -9.57 12.82 10.92
C SER A 204 -10.71 13.05 9.94
N CYS A 205 -11.15 11.99 9.27
CA CYS A 205 -12.10 12.01 8.17
C CYS A 205 -13.17 10.91 8.34
N ARG A 206 -13.80 10.84 9.52
CA ARG A 206 -14.81 9.84 9.82
C ARG A 206 -16.18 10.26 9.34
N ASN A 207 -16.96 9.34 8.79
CA ASN A 207 -18.29 9.58 8.22
C ASN A 207 -18.28 10.77 7.23
N ILE A 208 -17.18 10.97 6.49
CA ILE A 208 -17.13 11.96 5.42
C ILE A 208 -17.94 11.43 4.23
N ILE A 209 -18.78 12.30 3.66
CA ILE A 209 -19.70 11.94 2.58
C ILE A 209 -19.47 12.87 1.40
N PHE A 210 -19.16 12.27 0.25
CA PHE A 210 -19.12 12.92 -1.06
C PHE A 210 -20.40 12.52 -1.81
N GLU A 211 -21.27 13.48 -2.09
CA GLU A 211 -22.56 13.21 -2.75
C GLU A 211 -22.78 14.20 -3.90
N ASP A 212 -22.95 13.69 -5.11
CA ASP A 212 -23.05 14.49 -6.33
C ASP A 212 -21.91 15.51 -6.43
N SER A 213 -20.67 15.04 -6.24
CA SER A 213 -19.49 15.89 -6.07
C SER A 213 -18.33 15.50 -6.99
N VAL A 214 -17.42 16.45 -7.19
CA VAL A 214 -16.15 16.21 -7.88
C VAL A 214 -14.99 16.50 -6.93
N VAL A 215 -14.12 15.51 -6.75
CA VAL A 215 -12.89 15.58 -5.95
C VAL A 215 -11.72 15.47 -6.92
N ASN A 216 -11.00 16.58 -7.13
CA ASN A 216 -9.87 16.64 -8.05
C ASN A 216 -8.57 16.87 -7.29
N PHE A 217 -7.46 16.31 -7.79
CA PHE A 217 -6.09 16.65 -7.38
C PHE A 217 -5.91 16.72 -5.86
N THR A 218 -6.42 15.72 -5.13
CA THR A 218 -6.40 15.75 -3.66
C THR A 218 -5.52 14.62 -3.15
N ASN A 219 -4.50 14.96 -2.36
CA ASN A 219 -3.65 14.00 -1.71
C ASN A 219 -3.90 14.03 -0.19
N PHE A 220 -4.21 12.86 0.37
CA PHE A 220 -4.31 12.65 1.79
C PHE A 220 -3.06 11.95 2.30
N TYR A 221 -2.42 12.51 3.32
CA TYR A 221 -1.18 12.02 3.89
C TYR A 221 -1.38 11.69 5.37
N GLY A 222 -1.23 10.42 5.75
CA GLY A 222 -1.36 10.00 7.15
C GLY A 222 -2.74 10.27 7.77
N CYS A 223 -3.78 10.44 6.96
CA CYS A 223 -5.13 10.73 7.41
C CYS A 223 -5.85 9.47 7.92
N HIS A 224 -6.85 9.66 8.76
CA HIS A 224 -7.66 8.58 9.33
C HIS A 224 -9.10 8.66 8.84
N PHE A 225 -9.49 7.70 8.01
CA PHE A 225 -10.84 7.56 7.48
C PHE A 225 -11.56 6.39 8.14
N GLU A 226 -12.79 6.66 8.55
CA GLU A 226 -13.74 5.65 9.00
C GLU A 226 -15.06 5.94 8.30
N LYS A 227 -15.66 4.98 7.60
CA LYS A 227 -16.94 5.16 6.89
C LYS A 227 -16.91 6.31 5.86
N LEU A 228 -15.87 6.35 5.02
CA LEU A 228 -15.85 7.22 3.83
C LEU A 228 -16.97 6.77 2.87
N GLN A 229 -17.85 7.69 2.47
CA GLN A 229 -18.92 7.38 1.51
C GLN A 229 -18.82 8.28 0.30
N SER A 230 -18.88 7.68 -0.89
CA SER A 230 -18.98 8.37 -2.17
C SER A 230 -20.23 7.92 -2.90
N ARG A 231 -21.12 8.84 -3.26
CA ARG A 231 -22.36 8.56 -3.99
C ARG A 231 -22.43 9.49 -5.20
N ASN A 232 -22.61 8.94 -6.39
CA ASN A 232 -22.75 9.70 -7.63
C ASN A 232 -21.60 10.74 -7.82
N SER A 233 -20.39 10.39 -7.40
CA SER A 233 -19.27 11.34 -7.33
C SER A 233 -18.11 10.91 -8.21
N ARG A 234 -17.29 11.88 -8.61
CA ARG A 234 -16.09 11.64 -9.44
C ARG A 234 -14.84 12.01 -8.66
N PHE A 235 -13.90 11.07 -8.59
CA PHE A 235 -12.57 11.28 -8.06
C PHE A 235 -11.58 11.29 -9.21
N TYR A 236 -10.82 12.38 -9.35
CA TYR A 236 -9.79 12.53 -10.36
C TYR A 236 -8.46 12.87 -9.72
N SER A 237 -7.42 12.07 -9.97
CA SER A 237 -6.10 12.26 -9.39
C SER A 237 -6.14 12.39 -7.86
N THR A 238 -6.93 11.54 -7.19
CA THR A 238 -7.01 11.49 -5.74
C THR A 238 -6.08 10.42 -5.20
N ARG A 239 -5.27 10.76 -4.20
CA ARG A 239 -4.27 9.85 -3.65
C ARG A 239 -4.36 9.76 -2.13
N PHE A 240 -4.18 8.56 -1.60
CA PHE A 240 -4.13 8.25 -0.17
C PHE A 240 -2.78 7.64 0.16
N PHE A 241 -1.94 8.37 0.90
CA PHE A 241 -0.60 7.96 1.28
C PHE A 241 -0.54 7.66 2.78
N THR A 242 -0.17 6.44 3.14
CA THR A 242 -0.06 5.97 4.53
C THR A 242 -1.31 6.29 5.37
N CYS A 243 -2.48 6.26 4.74
CA CYS A 243 -3.76 6.53 5.39
C CYS A 243 -4.33 5.25 6.02
N ASN A 244 -5.29 5.42 6.93
CA ASN A 244 -6.13 4.32 7.39
C ASN A 244 -7.52 4.47 6.78
N LEU A 245 -7.92 3.54 5.92
CA LEU A 245 -9.21 3.53 5.22
C LEU A 245 -10.06 2.38 5.74
N PHE A 246 -10.90 2.65 6.74
CA PHE A 246 -11.87 1.70 7.27
C PHE A 246 -13.27 2.00 6.74
N GLY A 247 -13.95 1.04 6.14
CA GLY A 247 -15.36 1.20 5.76
C GLY A 247 -15.59 2.13 4.56
N ALA A 248 -14.69 2.17 3.58
CA ALA A 248 -14.85 3.04 2.41
C ALA A 248 -15.85 2.45 1.40
N ASP A 249 -16.93 3.17 1.12
CA ASP A 249 -18.00 2.76 0.22
C ASP A 249 -18.12 3.73 -0.96
N PHE A 250 -17.97 3.19 -2.17
CA PHE A 250 -18.14 3.94 -3.41
C PHE A 250 -19.32 3.38 -4.18
N GLU A 251 -20.34 4.22 -4.39
CA GLU A 251 -21.56 3.89 -5.13
C GLU A 251 -21.75 4.84 -6.32
N ASN A 252 -22.03 4.29 -7.51
CA ASN A 252 -22.30 5.05 -8.74
C ASN A 252 -21.24 6.12 -9.02
N SER A 253 -19.98 5.79 -8.77
CA SER A 253 -18.88 6.76 -8.74
C SER A 253 -17.81 6.42 -9.77
N SER A 254 -17.04 7.41 -10.20
CA SER A 254 -15.91 7.23 -11.13
C SER A 254 -14.59 7.55 -10.44
N LEU A 255 -13.61 6.66 -10.53
CA LEU A 255 -12.29 6.78 -9.92
C LEU A 255 -11.22 6.79 -11.02
N VAL A 256 -10.65 7.97 -11.29
CA VAL A 256 -9.65 8.16 -12.35
C VAL A 256 -8.33 8.60 -11.73
N ASN A 257 -7.22 7.93 -12.06
CA ASN A 257 -5.90 8.16 -11.46
C ASN A 257 -5.95 8.08 -9.92
N PHE A 258 -6.66 7.08 -9.41
CA PHE A 258 -6.94 6.93 -7.98
C PHE A 258 -5.87 6.06 -7.33
N VAL A 259 -5.09 6.64 -6.40
CA VAL A 259 -3.93 5.96 -5.81
C VAL A 259 -4.17 5.70 -4.33
N ILE A 260 -3.93 4.46 -3.91
CA ILE A 260 -3.90 4.08 -2.50
C ILE A 260 -2.53 3.49 -2.23
N ASP A 261 -1.66 4.25 -1.60
CA ASP A 261 -0.27 3.89 -1.36
C ASP A 261 0.03 3.72 0.12
N ASN A 262 0.63 2.58 0.46
CA ASN A 262 1.07 2.19 1.80
C ASN A 262 -0.02 2.36 2.86
N SER A 263 -1.29 2.30 2.45
CA SER A 263 -2.45 2.60 3.29
C SER A 263 -3.13 1.32 3.73
N SER A 264 -3.62 1.32 4.97
CA SER A 264 -4.45 0.21 5.46
C SER A 264 -5.86 0.36 4.87
N MET A 265 -6.41 -0.74 4.38
CA MET A 265 -7.76 -0.80 3.82
C MET A 265 -8.49 -1.98 4.41
N SER A 266 -9.72 -1.75 4.88
CA SER A 266 -10.61 -2.79 5.39
C SER A 266 -12.06 -2.40 5.17
N SER A 267 -12.92 -3.41 4.96
CA SER A 267 -14.36 -3.24 4.78
C SER A 267 -14.75 -2.25 3.68
N PHE A 268 -14.10 -2.32 2.52
CA PHE A 268 -14.45 -1.44 1.39
C PHE A 268 -15.42 -2.10 0.41
N SER A 269 -16.22 -1.28 -0.26
CA SER A 269 -17.18 -1.69 -1.28
C SER A 269 -17.12 -0.79 -2.51
N PHE A 270 -17.30 -1.43 -3.67
CA PHE A 270 -17.45 -0.77 -4.96
C PHE A 270 -18.75 -1.25 -5.59
N ASN A 271 -19.74 -0.38 -5.67
CA ASN A 271 -21.04 -0.67 -6.28
C ASN A 271 -21.26 0.25 -7.48
N ARG A 272 -21.33 -0.33 -8.69
CA ARG A 272 -21.46 0.44 -9.94
C ARG A 272 -20.38 1.54 -10.05
N VAL A 273 -19.12 1.13 -9.87
CA VAL A 273 -17.97 2.04 -9.89
C VAL A 273 -17.19 1.85 -11.18
N GLU A 274 -16.99 2.97 -11.86
CA GLU A 274 -16.09 3.05 -13.01
C GLU A 274 -14.68 3.36 -12.52
N VAL A 275 -13.68 2.62 -13.02
CA VAL A 275 -12.27 2.89 -12.68
C VAL A 275 -11.42 3.08 -13.92
N ASP A 276 -10.46 3.99 -13.82
CA ASP A 276 -9.40 4.18 -14.81
C ASP A 276 -8.10 4.52 -14.07
N ASN A 277 -7.05 3.74 -14.30
CA ASN A 277 -5.75 3.87 -13.62
C ASN A 277 -5.86 3.92 -12.08
N LEU A 278 -6.55 2.94 -11.48
CA LEU A 278 -6.54 2.74 -10.03
C LEU A 278 -5.26 1.98 -9.64
N THR A 279 -4.53 2.50 -8.65
CA THR A 279 -3.30 1.87 -8.16
C THR A 279 -3.43 1.58 -6.67
N TYR A 280 -3.16 0.33 -6.27
CA TYR A 280 -3.10 -0.07 -4.86
C TYR A 280 -1.72 -0.62 -4.52
N ILE A 281 -1.03 0.04 -3.59
CA ILE A 281 0.26 -0.39 -3.04
C ILE A 281 0.01 -0.75 -1.56
N PRO A 282 0.12 -2.03 -1.19
CA PRO A 282 -0.19 -2.46 0.17
C PRO A 282 0.83 -1.93 1.19
N PRO A 283 0.48 -1.90 2.48
CA PRO A 283 1.38 -1.42 3.52
C PRO A 283 2.66 -2.27 3.61
N LYS A 284 3.83 -1.61 3.72
CA LYS A 284 5.14 -2.29 3.84
C LYS A 284 5.39 -2.90 5.22
N LYS A 285 4.76 -2.33 6.26
CA LYS A 285 4.88 -2.78 7.64
C LYS A 285 3.62 -3.53 8.08
N ASN A 286 3.79 -4.47 9.02
CA ASN A 286 2.67 -5.13 9.66
C ASN A 286 1.77 -4.09 10.34
N TRP A 287 0.47 -4.25 10.15
CA TRP A 287 -0.55 -3.47 10.83
C TRP A 287 -0.62 -3.85 12.33
N TYR A 288 -1.42 -3.11 13.12
CA TYR A 288 -1.52 -3.25 14.58
C TYR A 288 -1.96 -4.64 15.05
N SER A 289 -2.48 -5.43 14.13
CA SER A 289 -3.00 -6.77 14.31
C SER A 289 -1.98 -7.88 13.98
N GLY A 290 -0.74 -7.52 13.60
CA GLY A 290 0.32 -8.46 13.27
C GLY A 290 0.32 -8.89 11.79
N ALA A 291 1.31 -9.71 11.43
CA ALA A 291 1.56 -10.09 10.03
C ALA A 291 0.37 -10.83 9.39
N ALA A 292 -0.20 -11.82 10.07
CA ALA A 292 -1.30 -12.63 9.53
C ALA A 292 -2.51 -11.78 9.17
N LEU A 293 -3.01 -10.97 10.10
CA LEU A 293 -4.17 -10.10 9.86
C LEU A 293 -3.86 -9.00 8.82
N THR A 294 -2.61 -8.58 8.68
CA THR A 294 -2.21 -7.68 7.58
C THR A 294 -2.32 -8.39 6.23
N TYR A 295 -1.81 -9.61 6.12
CA TYR A 295 -1.85 -10.37 4.87
C TYR A 295 -3.27 -10.77 4.48
N GLU A 296 -4.11 -11.15 5.44
CA GLU A 296 -5.52 -11.44 5.23
C GLU A 296 -6.27 -10.24 4.64
N ASN A 297 -6.09 -9.06 5.25
CA ASN A 297 -6.72 -7.83 4.74
C ASN A 297 -6.22 -7.50 3.33
N VAL A 298 -4.92 -7.56 3.07
CA VAL A 298 -4.36 -7.27 1.73
C VAL A 298 -4.88 -8.27 0.68
N MET A 299 -4.99 -9.55 1.03
CA MET A 299 -5.57 -10.58 0.18
C MET A 299 -7.03 -10.26 -0.18
N GLU A 300 -7.88 -9.96 0.82
CA GLU A 300 -9.28 -9.57 0.58
C GLU A 300 -9.39 -8.29 -0.25
N ASN A 301 -8.45 -7.36 -0.10
CA ASN A 301 -8.41 -6.14 -0.90
C ASN A 301 -8.13 -6.46 -2.38
N TYR A 302 -7.13 -7.29 -2.68
CA TYR A 302 -6.86 -7.72 -4.05
C TYR A 302 -8.01 -8.52 -4.66
N LYS A 303 -8.68 -9.36 -3.88
CA LYS A 303 -9.86 -10.10 -4.32
C LYS A 303 -10.98 -9.17 -4.80
N ARG A 304 -11.26 -8.11 -4.06
CA ARG A 304 -12.27 -7.11 -4.45
C ARG A 304 -11.81 -6.26 -5.64
N LEU A 305 -10.54 -5.86 -5.68
CA LEU A 305 -9.97 -5.13 -6.83
C LEU A 305 -10.02 -5.95 -8.12
N ARG A 306 -9.73 -7.26 -8.05
CA ARG A 306 -9.89 -8.17 -9.19
C ARG A 306 -11.31 -8.12 -9.76
N VAL A 307 -12.32 -8.24 -8.90
CA VAL A 307 -13.74 -8.17 -9.33
C VAL A 307 -14.06 -6.80 -9.93
N LEU A 308 -13.56 -5.73 -9.33
CA LEU A 308 -13.75 -4.36 -9.86
C LEU A 308 -13.14 -4.21 -11.26
N TYR A 309 -11.90 -4.65 -11.46
CA TYR A 309 -11.22 -4.59 -12.74
C TYR A 309 -11.91 -5.44 -13.80
N GLN A 310 -12.35 -6.66 -13.45
CA GLN A 310 -13.13 -7.52 -14.35
C GLN A 310 -14.42 -6.84 -14.82
N ASN A 311 -15.17 -6.24 -13.89
CA ASN A 311 -16.41 -5.52 -14.20
C ASN A 311 -16.19 -4.28 -15.09
N ASN A 312 -14.99 -3.70 -15.06
CA ASN A 312 -14.59 -2.55 -15.88
C ASN A 312 -13.86 -2.94 -17.18
N GLY A 313 -13.64 -4.23 -17.44
CA GLY A 313 -12.91 -4.69 -18.63
C GLY A 313 -11.39 -4.54 -18.57
N HIS A 314 -10.83 -4.21 -17.40
CA HIS A 314 -9.38 -4.04 -17.16
C HIS A 314 -8.69 -5.39 -16.91
N ARG A 315 -8.52 -6.16 -17.99
CA ARG A 315 -8.08 -7.56 -17.94
C ARG A 315 -6.69 -7.76 -17.34
N LYS A 316 -5.75 -6.87 -17.67
CA LYS A 316 -4.36 -6.98 -17.21
C LYS A 316 -4.26 -6.74 -15.70
N GLU A 317 -4.92 -5.69 -15.23
CA GLU A 317 -5.01 -5.28 -13.85
C GLU A 317 -5.74 -6.33 -13.01
N ALA A 318 -6.79 -6.96 -13.56
CA ALA A 318 -7.47 -8.09 -12.93
C ALA A 318 -6.54 -9.29 -12.71
N GLY A 319 -5.74 -9.66 -13.72
CA GLY A 319 -4.74 -10.74 -13.61
C GLY A 319 -3.63 -10.42 -12.61
N GLU A 320 -3.14 -9.18 -12.60
CA GLU A 320 -2.17 -8.70 -11.59
C GLU A 320 -2.76 -8.72 -10.18
N ALA A 321 -4.01 -8.30 -10.01
CA ALA A 321 -4.72 -8.38 -8.73
C ALA A 321 -4.89 -9.83 -8.27
N TYR A 322 -5.25 -10.75 -9.17
CA TYR A 322 -5.36 -12.18 -8.86
C TYR A 322 -4.02 -12.80 -8.44
N PHE A 323 -2.94 -12.50 -9.16
CA PHE A 323 -1.60 -12.95 -8.78
C PHE A 323 -1.24 -12.50 -7.36
N ASN A 324 -1.51 -11.23 -7.04
CA ASN A 324 -1.24 -10.68 -5.72
C ASN A 324 -2.17 -11.26 -4.64
N GLU A 325 -3.46 -11.48 -4.92
CA GLU A 325 -4.40 -12.20 -4.04
C GLU A 325 -3.80 -13.55 -3.61
N ARG A 326 -3.40 -14.41 -4.55
CA ARG A 326 -2.79 -15.72 -4.26
C ARG A 326 -1.44 -15.62 -3.55
N LEU A 327 -0.63 -14.62 -3.88
CA LEU A 327 0.64 -14.38 -3.20
C LEU A 327 0.45 -14.01 -1.72
N TYR A 328 -0.55 -13.17 -1.42
CA TYR A 328 -0.85 -12.77 -0.05
C TYR A 328 -1.59 -13.86 0.73
N GLU A 329 -2.38 -14.70 0.07
CA GLU A 329 -2.94 -15.93 0.65
C GLU A 329 -1.83 -16.90 1.07
N LEU A 330 -0.81 -17.11 0.23
CA LEU A 330 0.36 -17.91 0.58
C LEU A 330 1.10 -17.34 1.80
N LYS A 331 1.29 -16.01 1.87
CA LYS A 331 1.91 -15.33 3.02
C LYS A 331 1.06 -15.46 4.29
N TYR A 332 -0.25 -15.27 4.17
CA TYR A 332 -1.21 -15.46 5.24
C TYR A 332 -1.13 -16.88 5.81
N ASN A 333 -1.27 -17.89 4.94
CA ASN A 333 -1.21 -19.29 5.33
C ASN A 333 0.08 -19.59 6.08
N LYS A 334 1.25 -19.20 5.54
CA LYS A 334 2.56 -19.35 6.20
C LYS A 334 2.62 -18.69 7.58
N SER A 335 2.12 -17.47 7.71
CA SER A 335 2.13 -16.73 8.99
C SER A 335 1.11 -17.25 10.01
N SER A 336 0.06 -17.94 9.56
CA SER A 336 -1.03 -18.44 10.40
C SER A 336 -0.79 -19.84 10.96
N VAL A 337 0.23 -20.56 10.49
CA VAL A 337 0.52 -21.92 10.98
C VAL A 337 1.01 -21.87 12.42
N GLN A 338 0.33 -22.59 13.32
CA GLN A 338 0.65 -22.62 14.74
C GLN A 338 1.13 -24.01 15.13
N PHE A 339 2.39 -24.36 14.87
CA PHE A 339 2.92 -25.70 15.15
C PHE A 339 2.91 -26.09 16.64
N THR A 340 3.10 -25.12 17.54
CA THR A 340 3.25 -25.41 18.98
C THR A 340 1.91 -25.53 19.72
N ARG A 341 0.83 -24.96 19.18
CA ARG A 341 -0.49 -24.92 19.83
C ARG A 341 -1.16 -26.30 19.89
N PRO A 342 -1.23 -27.11 18.81
CA PRO A 342 -1.79 -28.45 18.87
C PRO A 342 -1.06 -29.34 19.87
N ILE A 343 0.28 -29.25 19.95
CA ILE A 343 1.09 -30.01 20.93
C ILE A 343 0.70 -29.62 22.36
N LYS A 344 0.59 -28.32 22.66
CA LYS A 344 0.17 -27.84 23.98
C LYS A 344 -1.25 -28.28 24.35
N VAL A 345 -2.18 -28.25 23.38
CA VAL A 345 -3.57 -28.71 23.58
C VAL A 345 -3.61 -30.22 23.79
N LEU A 346 -2.82 -30.98 23.04
CA LEU A 346 -2.70 -32.43 23.19
C LEU A 346 -2.25 -32.81 24.61
N TYR A 347 -1.22 -32.14 25.13
CA TYR A 347 -0.74 -32.37 26.50
C TYR A 347 -1.73 -31.94 27.59
N LYS A 348 -2.54 -30.88 27.38
CA LYS A 348 -3.43 -30.32 28.41
C LYS A 348 -4.85 -30.86 28.38
N MET A 349 -5.39 -31.13 27.21
CA MET A 349 -6.81 -31.42 26.98
C MET A 349 -7.02 -32.77 26.28
N GLY A 350 -5.96 -33.44 25.84
CA GLY A 350 -6.03 -34.74 25.17
C GLY A 350 -6.20 -34.66 23.65
N TYR A 351 -6.28 -35.83 23.03
CA TYR A 351 -6.23 -35.97 21.57
C TYR A 351 -7.43 -35.33 20.85
N ASP A 352 -8.65 -35.54 21.36
CA ASP A 352 -9.88 -35.11 20.69
C ASP A 352 -9.94 -33.59 20.47
N TYR A 353 -9.41 -32.81 21.42
CA TYR A 353 -9.32 -31.35 21.30
C TYR A 353 -8.16 -30.88 20.41
N SER A 354 -7.10 -31.68 20.29
CA SER A 354 -5.93 -31.34 19.47
C SER A 354 -6.09 -31.73 18.00
N LYS A 355 -6.86 -32.79 17.70
CA LYS A 355 -7.09 -33.32 16.36
C LYS A 355 -7.53 -32.25 15.34
N PRO A 356 -8.54 -31.39 15.59
CA PRO A 356 -8.94 -30.38 14.61
C PRO A 356 -7.81 -29.38 14.28
N LEU A 357 -7.00 -29.01 15.27
CA LEU A 357 -5.86 -28.10 15.08
C LEU A 357 -4.72 -28.76 14.30
N ILE A 358 -4.51 -30.07 14.47
CA ILE A 358 -3.53 -30.84 13.69
C ILE A 358 -3.98 -30.91 12.23
N VAL A 359 -5.24 -31.27 11.98
CA VAL A 359 -5.81 -31.33 10.63
C VAL A 359 -5.72 -29.97 9.93
N GLU A 360 -6.11 -28.89 10.61
CA GLU A 360 -5.99 -27.52 10.07
C GLU A 360 -4.55 -27.17 9.67
N ASN A 361 -3.56 -27.52 10.51
CA ASN A 361 -2.15 -27.27 10.20
C ASN A 361 -1.64 -28.13 9.03
N VAL A 362 -2.08 -29.39 8.92
CA VAL A 362 -1.72 -30.28 7.80
C VAL A 362 -2.32 -29.76 6.49
N ASP A 363 -3.59 -29.36 6.50
CA ASP A 363 -4.27 -28.79 5.33
C ASP A 363 -3.60 -27.49 4.88
N LYS A 364 -3.27 -26.60 5.84
CA LYS A 364 -2.50 -25.38 5.57
C LYS A 364 -1.12 -25.70 5.01
N ALA A 365 -0.41 -26.69 5.55
CA ALA A 365 0.91 -27.09 5.05
C ALA A 365 0.83 -27.62 3.60
N GLY A 366 -0.16 -28.48 3.31
CA GLY A 366 -0.42 -28.96 1.96
C GLY A 366 -0.73 -27.82 0.98
N THR A 367 -1.58 -26.88 1.39
CA THR A 367 -1.91 -25.68 0.62
C THR A 367 -0.67 -24.82 0.36
N ILE A 368 0.17 -24.59 1.38
CA ILE A 368 1.42 -23.83 1.24
C ILE A 368 2.36 -24.48 0.24
N ILE A 369 2.50 -25.82 0.26
CA ILE A 369 3.36 -26.55 -0.67
C ILE A 369 2.82 -26.41 -2.10
N ALA A 370 1.52 -26.67 -2.29
CA ALA A 370 0.86 -26.56 -3.59
C ALA A 370 0.94 -25.13 -4.16
N ASP A 371 0.67 -24.12 -3.34
CA ASP A 371 0.76 -22.71 -3.74
C ASP A 371 2.17 -22.23 -3.97
N SER A 372 3.15 -22.74 -3.20
CA SER A 372 4.56 -22.42 -3.45
C SER A 372 5.01 -23.02 -4.78
N PHE A 373 4.65 -24.27 -5.06
CA PHE A 373 4.93 -24.92 -6.34
C PHE A 373 4.25 -24.17 -7.50
N SER A 374 2.96 -23.86 -7.37
CA SER A 374 2.20 -23.08 -8.33
C SER A 374 2.85 -21.69 -8.55
N CYS A 375 3.19 -20.97 -7.50
CA CYS A 375 3.87 -19.67 -7.62
C CYS A 375 5.18 -19.77 -8.42
N LEU A 376 5.99 -20.80 -8.13
CA LEU A 376 7.29 -21.00 -8.77
C LEU A 376 7.18 -21.38 -10.25
N VAL A 377 6.32 -22.36 -10.57
CA VAL A 377 6.29 -22.98 -11.92
C VAL A 377 5.60 -22.10 -12.95
N TRP A 378 4.43 -21.53 -12.64
CA TRP A 378 3.65 -20.74 -13.61
C TRP A 378 3.09 -19.42 -13.04
N GLY A 379 3.45 -19.07 -11.81
CA GLY A 379 2.94 -17.87 -11.14
C GLY A 379 1.41 -17.85 -11.03
N PHE A 380 0.82 -18.94 -10.52
CA PHE A 380 -0.63 -19.12 -10.41
C PHE A 380 -1.40 -19.04 -11.74
N GLY A 381 -0.73 -19.27 -12.87
CA GLY A 381 -1.31 -19.18 -14.22
C GLY A 381 -1.19 -17.80 -14.88
N GLU A 382 -0.81 -16.75 -14.13
CA GLU A 382 -0.71 -15.38 -14.64
C GLU A 382 0.63 -15.07 -15.32
N ARG A 383 1.66 -15.89 -15.05
CA ARG A 383 3.03 -15.69 -15.53
C ARG A 383 3.51 -16.92 -16.32
N PRO A 384 2.93 -17.21 -17.50
CA PRO A 384 3.28 -18.39 -18.29
C PRO A 384 4.76 -18.41 -18.69
N PHE A 385 5.44 -17.26 -18.78
CA PHE A 385 6.88 -17.23 -19.02
C PHE A 385 7.70 -17.98 -17.95
N ARG A 386 7.20 -18.10 -16.71
CA ARG A 386 7.86 -18.89 -15.66
C ARG A 386 7.94 -20.37 -16.01
N THR A 387 7.00 -20.91 -16.79
CA THR A 387 7.05 -22.33 -17.16
C THR A 387 8.20 -22.61 -18.14
N LEU A 388 8.58 -21.65 -18.98
CA LEU A 388 9.76 -21.76 -19.84
C LEU A 388 11.05 -21.81 -18.99
N ILE A 389 11.14 -20.96 -17.97
CA ILE A 389 12.26 -20.99 -17.03
C ILE A 389 12.29 -22.33 -16.28
N SER A 390 11.14 -22.79 -15.77
CA SER A 390 11.04 -24.10 -15.11
C SER A 390 11.42 -25.24 -16.04
N SER A 391 11.03 -25.18 -17.33
CA SER A 391 11.44 -26.16 -18.34
C SER A 391 12.96 -26.20 -18.50
N ALA A 392 13.61 -25.04 -18.61
CA ALA A 392 15.06 -24.94 -18.70
C ALA A 392 15.76 -25.51 -17.45
N VAL A 393 15.22 -25.25 -16.25
CA VAL A 393 15.75 -25.83 -15.00
C VAL A 393 15.62 -27.35 -14.98
N VAL A 394 14.46 -27.89 -15.39
CA VAL A 394 14.25 -29.34 -15.50
C VAL A 394 15.25 -29.94 -16.49
N LEU A 395 15.35 -29.39 -17.70
CA LEU A 395 16.31 -29.83 -18.72
C LEU A 395 17.75 -29.86 -18.18
N LEU A 396 18.20 -28.77 -17.57
CA LEU A 396 19.54 -28.69 -17.00
C LEU A 396 19.74 -29.72 -15.87
N SER A 397 18.75 -29.92 -15.01
CA SER A 397 18.84 -30.89 -13.90
C SER A 397 18.98 -32.33 -14.40
N TYR A 398 18.16 -32.73 -15.38
CA TYR A 398 18.24 -34.06 -16.00
C TYR A 398 19.54 -34.23 -16.79
N SER A 399 19.99 -33.20 -17.50
CA SER A 399 21.29 -33.21 -18.20
C SER A 399 22.46 -33.45 -17.25
N ILE A 400 22.46 -32.82 -16.08
CA ILE A 400 23.47 -33.07 -15.03
C ILE A 400 23.36 -34.52 -14.52
N CYS A 401 22.16 -35.02 -14.27
CA CYS A 401 21.97 -36.42 -13.87
C CYS A 401 22.48 -37.40 -14.93
N TYR A 402 22.22 -37.16 -16.22
CA TYR A 402 22.72 -37.97 -17.32
C TYR A 402 24.25 -37.93 -17.44
N PHE A 403 24.85 -36.75 -17.26
CA PHE A 403 26.31 -36.60 -17.26
C PHE A 403 26.98 -37.48 -16.21
N PHE A 404 26.42 -37.57 -14.99
CA PHE A 404 26.97 -38.41 -13.91
C PHE A 404 26.52 -39.87 -13.96
N SER A 405 25.53 -40.20 -14.78
CA SER A 405 24.94 -41.53 -14.82
C SER A 405 25.84 -42.63 -15.40
N GLY A 406 26.88 -42.25 -16.15
CA GLY A 406 27.76 -43.20 -16.84
C GLY A 406 27.07 -44.00 -17.95
N VAL A 407 25.92 -43.54 -18.45
CA VAL A 407 25.21 -44.18 -19.57
C VAL A 407 26.12 -44.17 -20.81
N ALA A 408 26.44 -45.36 -21.34
CA ALA A 408 27.45 -45.56 -22.39
C ALA A 408 27.31 -44.63 -23.61
N PRO A 409 26.10 -44.37 -24.17
CA PRO A 409 25.93 -43.40 -25.25
C PRO A 409 26.31 -41.95 -24.90
N VAL A 410 26.23 -41.59 -23.62
CA VAL A 410 26.45 -40.21 -23.13
C VAL A 410 27.92 -39.99 -22.80
N ASN A 411 28.62 -41.01 -22.29
CA ASN A 411 30.07 -41.02 -22.02
C ASN A 411 30.61 -39.75 -21.32
N HIS A 412 29.90 -39.25 -20.31
CA HIS A 412 30.26 -38.01 -19.61
C HIS A 412 30.43 -36.79 -20.54
N ASP A 413 29.74 -36.74 -21.67
CA ASP A 413 29.63 -35.54 -22.49
C ASP A 413 28.35 -34.77 -22.12
N PHE A 414 28.54 -33.53 -21.68
CA PHE A 414 27.43 -32.66 -21.29
C PHE A 414 26.57 -32.26 -22.50
N SER A 415 27.16 -32.13 -23.69
CA SER A 415 26.40 -31.77 -24.90
C SER A 415 25.42 -32.88 -25.27
N THR A 416 25.90 -34.12 -25.29
CA THR A 416 25.07 -35.31 -25.50
C THR A 416 24.04 -35.49 -24.39
N SER A 417 24.39 -35.18 -23.14
CA SER A 417 23.46 -35.21 -22.00
C SER A 417 22.29 -34.21 -22.18
N MET A 418 22.61 -32.99 -22.62
CA MET A 418 21.63 -31.93 -22.88
C MET A 418 20.73 -32.25 -24.07
N TYR A 419 21.31 -32.82 -25.13
CA TYR A 419 20.55 -33.33 -26.28
C TYR A 419 19.56 -34.42 -25.88
N LEU A 420 20.02 -35.39 -25.09
CA LEU A 420 19.20 -36.49 -24.58
C LEU A 420 18.02 -35.96 -23.74
N SER A 421 18.30 -35.06 -22.80
CA SER A 421 17.29 -34.41 -21.96
C SER A 421 16.27 -33.63 -22.79
N THR A 422 16.72 -32.88 -23.80
CA THR A 422 15.84 -32.10 -24.68
C THR A 422 14.85 -32.99 -25.43
N ILE A 423 15.32 -34.08 -26.05
CA ILE A 423 14.47 -35.02 -26.78
C ILE A 423 13.46 -35.71 -25.86
N MET A 424 13.90 -36.09 -24.66
CA MET A 424 13.05 -36.75 -23.68
C MET A 424 11.96 -35.83 -23.15
N PHE A 425 12.33 -34.62 -22.74
CA PHE A 425 11.41 -33.60 -22.26
C PHE A 425 10.39 -33.19 -23.33
N THR A 426 10.81 -33.07 -24.59
CA THR A 426 9.93 -32.71 -25.71
C THR A 426 9.14 -33.90 -26.27
N THR A 427 9.38 -35.11 -25.75
CA THR A 427 8.74 -36.36 -26.20
C THR A 427 8.95 -36.69 -27.68
N LEU A 428 10.02 -36.15 -28.30
CA LEU A 428 10.34 -36.39 -29.72
C LEU A 428 10.78 -37.85 -30.00
N GLY A 429 11.29 -38.54 -28.97
CA GLY A 429 11.73 -39.93 -29.08
C GLY A 429 13.13 -40.10 -29.70
N PHE A 430 13.71 -41.29 -29.53
CA PHE A 430 15.07 -41.57 -29.98
C PHE A 430 15.10 -42.03 -31.44
N GLY A 431 15.83 -41.32 -32.30
CA GLY A 431 16.26 -41.83 -33.60
C GLY A 431 17.59 -42.61 -33.50
N ASP A 432 18.52 -42.07 -32.70
CA ASP A 432 19.93 -42.52 -32.71
C ASP A 432 20.41 -43.15 -31.38
N PHE A 433 19.58 -43.10 -30.33
CA PHE A 433 19.93 -43.55 -28.99
C PHE A 433 19.13 -44.79 -28.57
N VAL A 434 19.81 -45.82 -28.07
CA VAL A 434 19.17 -47.01 -27.46
C VAL A 434 19.60 -47.12 -25.99
N PRO A 435 19.07 -46.27 -25.08
CA PRO A 435 19.53 -46.22 -23.68
C PRO A 435 19.04 -47.40 -22.80
N PHE A 436 18.56 -48.49 -23.39
CA PHE A 436 17.65 -49.43 -22.71
C PHE A 436 18.27 -50.62 -21.97
N GLN A 437 19.55 -50.60 -21.65
CA GLN A 437 20.20 -51.75 -21.01
C GLN A 437 19.79 -51.94 -19.53
N ASN A 438 19.41 -50.86 -18.81
CA ASN A 438 19.06 -50.90 -17.38
C ASN A 438 17.63 -50.40 -17.10
N GLY A 439 16.85 -51.16 -16.33
CA GLY A 439 15.44 -50.86 -16.03
C GLY A 439 15.19 -49.54 -15.28
N SER A 440 16.07 -49.17 -14.35
CA SER A 440 15.93 -47.94 -13.55
C SER A 440 16.02 -46.65 -14.39
N PHE A 441 16.82 -46.66 -15.46
CA PHE A 441 16.92 -45.50 -16.37
C PHE A 441 15.66 -45.28 -17.18
N LYS A 442 14.92 -46.35 -17.49
CA LYS A 442 13.61 -46.23 -18.19
C LYS A 442 12.62 -45.44 -17.36
N ILE A 443 12.57 -45.69 -16.04
CA ILE A 443 11.69 -44.97 -15.12
C ILE A 443 12.11 -43.50 -15.03
N PHE A 444 13.42 -43.22 -14.93
CA PHE A 444 13.95 -41.86 -14.86
C PHE A 444 13.66 -41.03 -16.13
N MET A 445 13.84 -41.63 -17.32
CA MET A 445 13.47 -41.00 -18.59
C MET A 445 11.95 -40.79 -18.69
N ALA A 446 11.15 -41.74 -18.19
CA ALA A 446 9.69 -41.60 -18.18
C ALA A 446 9.24 -40.45 -17.27
N THR A 447 9.90 -40.21 -16.13
CA THR A 447 9.58 -39.05 -15.28
C THR A 447 9.91 -37.74 -15.97
N GLU A 448 11.02 -37.66 -16.72
CA GLU A 448 11.36 -36.47 -17.51
C GLU A 448 10.32 -36.15 -18.59
N ALA A 449 9.92 -37.16 -19.37
CA ALA A 449 8.87 -37.02 -20.38
C ALA A 449 7.55 -36.56 -19.76
N LEU A 450 7.19 -37.10 -18.59
CA LEU A 450 5.99 -36.70 -17.85
C LEU A 450 6.06 -35.25 -17.39
N PHE A 451 7.21 -34.79 -16.90
CA PHE A 451 7.43 -33.36 -16.59
C PHE A 451 7.29 -32.49 -17.83
N GLY A 452 7.83 -32.92 -18.97
CA GLY A 452 7.66 -32.26 -20.26
C GLY A 452 6.21 -32.02 -20.61
N VAL A 453 5.43 -33.11 -20.73
CA VAL A 453 3.99 -33.05 -21.05
C VAL A 453 3.23 -32.15 -20.05
N PHE A 454 3.53 -32.29 -18.75
CA PHE A 454 2.87 -31.50 -17.72
C PHE A 454 3.18 -30.01 -17.84
N ILE A 455 4.46 -29.63 -17.97
CA ILE A 455 4.88 -28.22 -18.06
C ILE A 455 4.38 -27.57 -19.36
N PHE A 456 4.38 -28.29 -20.48
CA PHE A 456 3.75 -27.82 -21.71
C PHE A 456 2.24 -27.59 -21.54
N GLY A 457 1.54 -28.50 -20.86
CA GLY A 457 0.14 -28.32 -20.50
C GLY A 457 -0.10 -27.07 -19.66
N LEU A 458 0.74 -26.81 -18.65
CA LEU A 458 0.68 -25.60 -17.84
C LEU A 458 0.96 -24.33 -18.66
N PHE A 459 1.91 -24.37 -19.60
CA PHE A 459 2.21 -23.25 -20.49
C PHE A 459 0.99 -22.89 -21.35
N ILE A 460 0.38 -23.89 -22.00
CA ILE A 460 -0.82 -23.70 -22.82
C ILE A 460 -1.97 -23.18 -21.97
N ALA A 461 -2.19 -23.75 -20.78
CA ALA A 461 -3.23 -23.31 -19.87
C ALA A 461 -3.03 -21.86 -19.39
N GLY A 462 -1.81 -21.46 -19.06
CA GLY A 462 -1.48 -20.08 -18.69
C GLY A 462 -1.70 -19.09 -19.83
N TYR A 463 -1.36 -19.47 -21.07
CA TYR A 463 -1.66 -18.66 -22.26
C TYR A 463 -3.16 -18.57 -22.55
N ALA A 464 -3.90 -19.67 -22.43
CA ALA A 464 -5.34 -19.70 -22.63
C ALA A 464 -6.09 -18.87 -21.58
N ASN A 465 -5.60 -18.83 -20.33
CA ASN A 465 -6.19 -17.97 -19.31
C ASN A 465 -6.02 -16.49 -19.64
N LYS A 466 -4.90 -16.09 -20.26
CA LYS A 466 -4.73 -14.72 -20.73
C LYS A 466 -5.65 -14.35 -21.90
N SER A 467 -6.10 -15.33 -22.70
CA SER A 467 -6.99 -15.07 -23.83
C SER A 467 -8.49 -15.14 -23.46
N LYS A 468 -8.85 -15.80 -22.36
CA LYS A 468 -10.25 -15.98 -21.93
C LYS A 468 -10.91 -14.74 -21.33
N TYR A 469 -10.14 -13.80 -20.81
CA TYR A 469 -10.68 -12.61 -20.16
C TYR A 469 -10.74 -11.44 -21.12
#